data_AF-A0A419FTX5-F1
#
_entry.id   AF-A0A419FTX5-F1
#
_cell.length_a   1.000
_cell.length_b   1.000
_cell.length_c   1.000
_cell.angle_alpha   90.00
_cell.angle_beta   90.00
_cell.angle_gamma   90.00
#
_symmetry.space_group_name_H-M   'P 1'
#
loop_
_entity.id
_entity.type
_entity.pdbx_description
1 polymer ?
#
loop_
_entity_poly.entity_id
_entity_poly.type
_entity_poly.pdbx_seq_one_letter_code
_entity_poly.pdbx_strand_id
1 'polypeptide(L)'
;MSLISTFESIRDIPYRIPLKWGEEDDCCSGKHEKLFNLLKKNGYEVRYRVCVFLWSNLNLPPELEKIPHDNDCTHTYLEIKIDSDWKILDATWDAGLKGIFHINKWDGKSDTEIAVKPTKIFTPEKSLEIVNNQNEELINKDLKINGKFYNGFNEWLDKNRK
;
A
#
# COMPACT_ATOMS: atom_id res chain seq x y z
N MET A 1 -9.66 21.03 -0.69
CA MET A 1 -9.64 19.72 -1.38
C MET A 1 -10.75 18.89 -0.74
N SER A 2 -11.63 18.26 -1.52
CA SER A 2 -12.65 17.36 -0.96
C SER A 2 -12.01 16.04 -0.50
N LEU A 3 -12.67 15.32 0.40
CA LEU A 3 -12.22 14.03 0.91
C LEU A 3 -11.94 13.02 -0.22
N ILE A 4 -12.83 12.96 -1.21
CA ILE A 4 -12.69 12.15 -2.42
C ILE A 4 -11.47 12.59 -3.22
N SER A 5 -11.32 13.88 -3.51
CA SER A 5 -10.17 14.37 -4.30
C SER A 5 -8.83 14.17 -3.59
N THR A 6 -8.80 14.20 -2.25
CA THR A 6 -7.61 13.85 -1.47
C THR A 6 -7.26 12.38 -1.63
N PHE A 7 -8.24 11.48 -1.50
CA PHE A 7 -8.04 10.06 -1.76
C PHE A 7 -7.54 9.80 -3.19
N GLU A 8 -8.21 10.35 -4.20
CA GLU A 8 -7.83 10.18 -5.61
C GLU A 8 -6.43 10.72 -5.90
N SER A 9 -6.08 11.89 -5.35
CA SER A 9 -4.74 12.46 -5.52
C SER A 9 -3.62 11.59 -4.98
N ILE A 10 -3.86 10.84 -3.90
CA ILE A 10 -2.88 9.89 -3.36
C ILE A 10 -2.94 8.58 -4.12
N ARG A 11 -4.14 8.05 -4.41
CA ARG A 11 -4.31 6.81 -5.18
C ARG A 11 -3.57 6.89 -6.50
N ASP A 12 -3.67 8.01 -7.20
CA ASP A 12 -3.13 8.16 -8.56
C ASP A 12 -1.64 8.53 -8.60
N ILE A 13 -0.95 8.61 -7.44
CA ILE A 13 0.51 8.57 -7.39
C ILE A 13 0.96 7.19 -7.91
N PRO A 14 1.82 7.11 -8.95
CA PRO A 14 2.26 5.83 -9.50
C PRO A 14 2.84 4.91 -8.42
N TYR A 15 2.28 3.72 -8.25
CA TYR A 15 2.77 2.78 -7.24
C TYR A 15 4.18 2.34 -7.58
N ARG A 16 5.09 2.43 -6.61
CA ARG A 16 6.48 1.99 -6.78
C ARG A 16 7.11 1.63 -5.43
N ILE A 17 7.77 0.48 -5.38
CA ILE A 17 8.51 0.04 -4.19
C ILE A 17 9.90 0.72 -4.18
N PRO A 18 10.30 1.41 -3.11
CA PRO A 18 11.65 1.97 -3.01
C PRO A 18 12.70 0.85 -3.01
N LEU A 19 13.81 1.08 -3.72
CA LEU A 19 14.91 0.10 -3.88
C LEU A 19 16.15 0.46 -3.06
N LYS A 20 16.07 1.55 -2.28
CA LYS A 20 17.09 2.00 -1.34
C LYS A 20 16.45 2.79 -0.21
N TRP A 21 17.09 2.79 0.96
CA TRP A 21 16.70 3.66 2.07
C TRP A 21 16.75 5.14 1.66
N GLY A 22 15.76 5.92 2.10
CA GLY A 22 15.65 7.36 1.84
C GLY A 22 15.21 7.73 0.41
N GLU A 23 14.90 6.75 -0.44
CA GLU A 23 14.17 7.01 -1.68
C GLU A 23 12.72 7.41 -1.36
N GLU A 24 12.08 8.16 -2.27
CA GLU A 24 10.66 8.46 -2.12
C GLU A 24 9.85 7.15 -2.09
N ASP A 25 9.07 6.99 -1.02
CA ASP A 25 8.21 5.83 -0.83
C ASP A 25 6.81 6.11 -1.40
N ASP A 26 6.58 5.62 -2.61
CA ASP A 26 5.28 5.61 -3.26
C ASP A 26 4.68 4.19 -3.30
N CYS A 27 5.09 3.33 -2.37
CA CYS A 27 4.47 2.02 -2.17
C CYS A 27 3.22 2.15 -1.27
N CYS A 28 2.72 1.02 -0.75
CA CYS A 28 1.58 1.03 0.16
C CYS A 28 1.84 1.85 1.43
N SER A 29 3.03 1.79 2.03
CA SER A 29 3.33 2.46 3.30
C SER A 29 3.41 3.98 3.10
N GLY A 30 4.28 4.47 2.21
CA GLY A 30 4.43 5.90 1.98
C GLY A 30 3.19 6.58 1.41
N LYS A 31 2.43 5.94 0.52
CA LYS A 31 1.14 6.50 0.04
C LYS A 31 0.15 6.66 1.20
N HIS A 32 0.00 5.65 2.05
CA HIS A 32 -0.91 5.76 3.19
C HIS A 32 -0.40 6.70 4.28
N GLU A 33 0.90 6.89 4.42
CA GLU A 33 1.44 7.95 5.29
C GLU A 33 1.05 9.35 4.78
N LYS A 34 1.23 9.61 3.47
CA LYS A 34 0.81 10.88 2.84
C LYS A 34 -0.70 11.10 3.02
N LEU A 35 -1.52 10.07 2.79
CA LEU A 35 -2.97 10.13 2.98
C LEU A 35 -3.36 10.36 4.44
N PHE A 36 -2.75 9.63 5.38
CA PHE A 36 -2.97 9.77 6.81
C PHE A 36 -2.74 11.20 7.27
N ASN A 37 -1.60 11.79 6.90
CA ASN A 37 -1.22 13.15 7.27
C ASN A 37 -2.19 14.19 6.71
N LEU A 38 -2.62 14.05 5.45
CA LEU A 38 -3.59 14.96 4.83
C LEU A 38 -4.96 14.87 5.51
N LEU A 39 -5.46 13.67 5.78
CA LEU A 39 -6.75 13.46 6.43
C LEU A 39 -6.75 13.96 7.88
N LYS A 40 -5.70 13.65 8.65
CA LYS A 40 -5.49 14.18 10.01
C LYS A 40 -5.49 15.70 10.03
N LYS A 41 -4.77 16.34 9.09
CA LYS A 41 -4.70 17.80 8.98
C LYS A 41 -6.07 18.42 8.69
N ASN A 42 -6.95 17.69 7.99
CA ASN A 42 -8.32 18.10 7.69
C ASN A 42 -9.33 17.74 8.80
N GLY A 43 -8.86 17.26 9.97
CA GLY A 43 -9.69 17.02 11.15
C GLY A 43 -10.35 15.64 11.21
N TYR A 44 -10.00 14.72 10.33
CA TYR A 44 -10.54 13.36 10.37
C TYR A 44 -9.80 12.49 11.40
N GLU A 45 -10.55 11.62 12.07
CA GLU A 45 -9.99 10.51 12.84
C GLU A 45 -9.59 9.39 11.87
N VAL A 46 -8.30 9.06 11.86
CA VAL A 46 -7.71 8.05 10.96
C VAL A 46 -6.75 7.20 11.77
N ARG A 47 -6.65 5.91 11.43
CA ARG A 47 -5.68 4.98 12.03
C ARG A 47 -5.08 4.05 10.98
N TYR A 48 -3.85 3.62 11.23
CA TYR A 48 -3.19 2.63 10.40
C TYR A 48 -3.77 1.24 10.62
N ARG A 49 -3.83 0.46 9.54
CA ARG A 49 -4.03 -0.97 9.56
C ARG A 49 -2.96 -1.65 8.73
N VAL A 50 -2.46 -2.77 9.23
CA VAL A 50 -1.50 -3.61 8.53
C VAL A 50 -2.07 -5.02 8.43
N CYS A 51 -1.90 -5.64 7.27
CA CYS A 51 -2.16 -7.06 7.07
C CYS A 51 -0.93 -7.74 6.47
N VAL A 52 -0.90 -9.08 6.54
CA VAL A 52 0.03 -9.92 5.80
C VAL A 52 -0.69 -10.45 4.58
N PHE A 53 -0.03 -10.47 3.44
CA PHE A 53 -0.49 -11.12 2.22
C PHE A 53 0.62 -11.99 1.64
N LEU A 54 0.29 -12.75 0.59
CA LEU A 54 1.26 -13.55 -0.15
C LEU A 54 1.39 -13.00 -1.57
N TRP A 55 2.61 -12.83 -2.06
CA TRP A 55 2.88 -12.40 -3.45
C TRP A 55 2.26 -13.34 -4.48
N SER A 56 2.29 -14.65 -4.19
CA SER A 56 1.60 -15.68 -4.97
C SER A 56 0.08 -15.49 -5.11
N ASN A 57 -0.57 -14.65 -4.28
CA ASN A 57 -1.99 -14.32 -4.46
C ASN A 57 -2.23 -13.20 -5.49
N LEU A 58 -1.18 -12.51 -5.97
CA LEU A 58 -1.31 -11.37 -6.88
C LEU A 58 -1.30 -11.72 -8.38
N ASN A 59 -1.45 -13.00 -8.75
CA ASN A 59 -1.48 -13.47 -10.14
C ASN A 59 -0.38 -12.84 -11.00
N LEU A 60 0.84 -12.81 -10.47
CA LEU A 60 1.99 -12.20 -11.13
C LEU A 60 2.42 -13.04 -12.34
N PRO A 61 3.07 -12.45 -13.34
CA PRO A 61 3.56 -13.21 -14.48
C PRO A 61 4.69 -14.17 -14.04
N PRO A 62 4.83 -15.34 -14.69
CA PRO A 62 5.76 -16.39 -14.27
C PRO A 62 7.23 -15.98 -14.19
N GLU A 63 7.65 -14.97 -14.96
CA GLU A 63 9.01 -14.43 -14.89
C GLU A 63 9.31 -13.71 -13.56
N LEU A 64 8.32 -13.07 -12.94
CA LEU A 64 8.50 -12.43 -11.63
C LEU A 64 8.48 -13.46 -10.51
N GLU A 65 7.60 -14.46 -10.58
CA GLU A 65 7.51 -15.53 -9.58
C GLU A 65 8.81 -16.34 -9.45
N LYS A 66 9.63 -16.39 -10.51
CA LYS A 66 10.93 -17.07 -10.52
C LYS A 66 12.04 -16.28 -9.81
N ILE A 67 11.87 -14.99 -9.57
CA ILE A 67 12.88 -14.19 -8.88
C ILE A 67 12.81 -14.58 -7.39
N PRO A 68 13.92 -14.98 -6.74
CA PRO A 68 13.89 -15.33 -5.33
C PRO A 68 13.41 -14.16 -4.46
N HIS A 69 12.44 -14.43 -3.59
CA HIS A 69 11.85 -13.49 -2.64
C HIS A 69 11.13 -14.26 -1.51
N ASP A 70 10.88 -13.59 -0.40
CA ASP A 70 9.95 -14.05 0.62
C ASP A 70 8.52 -13.91 0.08
N ASN A 71 7.76 -14.99 0.10
CA ASN A 71 6.41 -14.98 -0.46
C ASN A 71 5.44 -14.18 0.41
N ASP A 72 5.67 -14.08 1.72
CA ASP A 72 4.86 -13.24 2.62
C ASP A 72 5.40 -11.80 2.69
N CYS A 73 4.47 -10.85 2.71
CA CYS A 73 4.79 -9.43 2.82
C CYS A 73 3.70 -8.71 3.60
N THR A 74 4.03 -7.57 4.18
CA THR A 74 3.05 -6.71 4.86
C THR A 74 2.47 -5.69 3.91
N HIS A 75 1.17 -5.43 4.05
CA HIS A 75 0.45 -4.38 3.33
C HIS A 75 -0.13 -3.37 4.32
N THR A 76 0.12 -2.09 4.07
CA THR A 76 -0.38 -0.97 4.89
C THR A 76 -1.57 -0.32 4.19
N TYR A 77 -2.65 -0.11 4.94
CA TYR A 77 -3.82 0.67 4.54
C TYR A 77 -4.35 1.47 5.73
N LEU A 78 -5.42 2.25 5.54
CA LEU A 78 -6.00 3.08 6.60
C LEU A 78 -7.42 2.64 6.94
N GLU A 79 -7.84 3.00 8.14
CA GLU A 79 -9.25 3.14 8.47
C GLU A 79 -9.53 4.60 8.83
N ILE A 80 -10.62 5.15 8.27
CA ILE A 80 -11.11 6.50 8.54
C ILE A 80 -12.44 6.42 9.28
N LYS A 81 -12.68 7.30 10.24
CA LYS A 81 -13.96 7.36 10.94
C LYS A 81 -14.96 8.24 10.19
N ILE A 82 -16.06 7.65 9.77
CA ILE A 82 -17.19 8.33 9.09
C ILE A 82 -18.48 7.96 9.82
N ASP A 83 -19.28 8.96 10.21
CA ASP A 83 -20.59 8.78 10.86
C ASP A 83 -20.58 7.79 12.06
N SER A 84 -19.46 7.75 12.80
CA SER A 84 -19.15 6.88 13.96
C SER A 84 -18.52 5.53 13.67
N ASP A 85 -18.51 5.09 12.41
CA ASP A 85 -17.92 3.82 12.00
C ASP A 85 -16.50 3.99 11.47
N TRP A 86 -15.66 2.98 11.67
CA TRP A 86 -14.38 2.87 10.97
C TRP A 86 -14.63 2.25 9.59
N LYS A 87 -14.22 2.95 8.54
CA LYS A 87 -14.29 2.53 7.14
C LYS A 87 -12.90 2.25 6.60
N ILE A 88 -12.74 1.15 5.87
CA ILE A 88 -11.50 0.80 5.18
C ILE A 88 -11.24 1.84 4.10
N LEU A 89 -9.99 2.30 4.03
CA LEU A 89 -9.52 3.24 3.03
C LEU A 89 -8.15 2.81 2.53
N ASP A 90 -8.12 2.32 1.30
CA ASP A 90 -6.93 1.76 0.65
C ASP A 90 -6.70 2.41 -0.73
N ALA A 91 -5.61 3.18 -0.85
CA ALA A 91 -5.23 3.97 -2.02
C ALA A 91 -4.02 3.37 -2.78
N THR A 92 -3.82 2.05 -2.71
CA THR A 92 -2.59 1.40 -3.19
C THR A 92 -2.37 1.51 -4.69
N TRP A 93 -3.24 0.87 -5.47
CA TRP A 93 -3.05 0.76 -6.92
C TRP A 93 -3.48 2.04 -7.62
N ASP A 94 -2.57 2.61 -8.42
CA ASP A 94 -2.85 3.78 -9.23
C ASP A 94 -3.73 3.45 -10.45
N ALA A 95 -4.47 4.45 -10.93
CA ALA A 95 -5.41 4.27 -12.03
C ALA A 95 -4.80 3.68 -13.32
N GLY A 96 -3.49 3.87 -13.54
CA GLY A 96 -2.79 3.34 -14.71
C GLY A 96 -2.67 1.81 -14.69
N LEU A 97 -2.85 1.17 -13.52
CA LEU A 97 -2.76 -0.28 -13.35
C LEU A 97 -4.11 -1.00 -13.44
N LYS A 98 -5.19 -0.33 -13.84
CA LYS A 98 -6.55 -0.91 -13.95
C LYS A 98 -6.68 -2.16 -14.84
N GLY A 99 -5.71 -2.41 -15.70
CA GLY A 99 -5.67 -3.60 -16.55
C GLY A 99 -5.16 -4.86 -15.85
N ILE A 100 -4.53 -4.70 -14.68
CA ILE A 100 -3.89 -5.80 -13.93
C ILE A 100 -4.41 -5.91 -12.50
N PHE A 101 -4.81 -4.81 -11.87
CA PHE A 101 -5.31 -4.79 -10.49
C PHE A 101 -6.67 -4.10 -10.37
N HIS A 102 -7.38 -4.43 -9.29
CA HIS A 102 -8.57 -3.69 -8.89
C HIS A 102 -8.18 -2.31 -8.37
N ILE A 103 -8.71 -1.25 -8.99
CA ILE A 103 -8.46 0.13 -8.59
C ILE A 103 -9.63 0.62 -7.76
N ASN A 104 -9.37 0.89 -6.48
CA ASN A 104 -10.37 1.41 -5.57
C ASN A 104 -10.93 2.75 -6.05
N LYS A 105 -12.26 2.85 -6.05
CA LYS A 105 -13.02 4.09 -6.14
C LYS A 105 -13.69 4.31 -4.81
N TRP A 106 -13.76 5.56 -4.37
CA TRP A 106 -14.33 5.89 -3.09
C TRP A 106 -15.34 7.01 -3.20
N ASP A 107 -16.50 6.84 -2.56
CA ASP A 107 -17.59 7.80 -2.52
C ASP A 107 -17.47 8.79 -1.34
N GLY A 108 -16.41 8.67 -0.54
CA GLY A 108 -16.16 9.46 0.66
C GLY A 108 -16.88 8.96 1.91
N LYS A 109 -17.58 7.82 1.85
CA LYS A 109 -18.43 7.33 2.95
C LYS A 109 -18.36 5.83 3.19
N SER A 110 -18.31 5.01 2.13
CA SER A 110 -18.27 3.56 2.22
C SER A 110 -16.87 3.05 2.48
N ASP A 111 -16.74 1.76 2.76
CA ASP A 111 -15.46 1.07 2.68
C ASP A 111 -14.93 1.05 1.24
N THR A 112 -13.61 1.10 1.09
CA THR A 112 -12.91 0.57 -0.08
C THR A 112 -12.55 -0.89 0.13
N GLU A 113 -12.06 -1.58 -0.90
CA GLU A 113 -11.50 -2.93 -0.75
C GLU A 113 -10.03 -2.87 -0.30
N ILE A 114 -9.52 -3.92 0.35
CA ILE A 114 -8.08 -4.04 0.62
C ILE A 114 -7.40 -4.47 -0.70
N ALA A 115 -6.33 -3.77 -1.08
CA ALA A 115 -5.67 -3.94 -2.37
C ALA A 115 -5.07 -5.33 -2.62
N VAL A 116 -4.89 -6.11 -1.56
CA VAL A 116 -4.34 -7.47 -1.54
C VAL A 116 -5.25 -8.40 -0.76
N LYS A 117 -5.15 -9.71 -0.99
CA LYS A 117 -5.87 -10.72 -0.21
C LYS A 117 -5.13 -10.99 1.12
N PRO A 118 -5.66 -10.57 2.29
CA PRO A 118 -4.97 -10.74 3.55
C PRO A 118 -5.03 -12.21 4.01
N THR A 119 -3.91 -12.73 4.52
CA THR A 119 -3.85 -13.98 5.29
C THR A 119 -3.98 -13.73 6.79
N LYS A 120 -3.60 -12.54 7.24
CA LYS A 120 -3.70 -12.08 8.63
C LYS A 120 -3.88 -10.57 8.68
N ILE A 121 -4.75 -10.07 9.54
CA ILE A 121 -4.91 -8.63 9.79
C ILE A 121 -4.50 -8.35 11.23
N PHE A 122 -3.60 -7.37 11.44
CA PHE A 122 -3.15 -6.98 12.77
C PHE A 122 -4.16 -6.05 13.46
N THR A 123 -4.13 -5.96 14.79
CA THR A 123 -4.92 -4.97 15.53
C THR A 123 -4.42 -3.55 15.22
N PRO A 124 -5.21 -2.50 15.47
CA PRO A 124 -4.77 -1.12 15.25
C PRO A 124 -3.47 -0.77 16.00
N GLU A 125 -3.31 -1.24 17.23
CA GLU A 125 -2.13 -0.98 18.07
C GLU A 125 -0.89 -1.63 17.46
N LYS A 126 -1.01 -2.91 17.05
CA LYS A 126 0.11 -3.61 16.41
C LYS A 126 0.41 -3.06 15.01
N SER A 127 -0.60 -2.59 14.30
CA SER A 127 -0.42 -1.94 12.99
C SER A 127 0.40 -0.65 13.13
N LEU A 128 0.06 0.18 14.12
CA LEU A 128 0.82 1.39 14.43
C LEU A 128 2.26 1.09 14.83
N GLU A 129 2.47 0.04 15.65
CA GLU A 129 3.81 -0.41 16.04
C GLU A 129 4.64 -0.82 14.81
N ILE A 130 4.07 -1.58 13.87
CA ILE A 130 4.76 -2.01 12.64
C ILE A 130 5.17 -0.81 11.79
N VAL A 131 4.25 0.14 11.57
CA VAL A 131 4.53 1.34 10.77
C VAL A 131 5.64 2.18 11.42
N ASN A 132 5.59 2.38 12.74
CA ASN A 132 6.56 3.22 13.45
C ASN A 132 7.95 2.57 13.62
N ASN A 133 8.04 1.24 13.52
CA ASN A 133 9.29 0.52 13.73
C ASN A 133 10.12 0.35 12.45
N GLN A 134 9.70 0.91 11.30
CA GLN A 134 10.50 0.89 10.09
C GLN A 134 11.78 1.72 10.27
N ASN A 135 12.92 1.10 9.99
CA ASN A 135 14.23 1.73 10.11
C ASN A 135 15.18 1.23 9.02
N GLU A 136 16.30 1.92 8.85
CA GLU A 136 17.28 1.63 7.81
C GLU A 136 17.79 0.18 7.83
N GLU A 137 18.04 -0.39 9.02
CA GLU A 137 18.53 -1.76 9.14
C GLU A 137 17.52 -2.78 8.62
N LEU A 138 16.24 -2.63 9.01
CA LEU A 138 15.16 -3.50 8.58
C LEU A 138 14.92 -3.40 7.07
N ILE A 139 14.86 -2.17 6.53
CA ILE A 139 14.66 -1.95 5.10
C ILE A 139 15.84 -2.51 4.29
N ASN A 140 17.08 -2.27 4.73
CA ASN A 140 18.25 -2.83 4.05
C ASN A 140 18.31 -4.36 4.13
N LYS A 141 17.83 -4.96 5.22
CA LYS A 141 17.70 -6.42 5.34
C LYS A 141 16.66 -6.97 4.37
N ASP A 142 15.49 -6.33 4.29
CA ASP A 142 14.43 -6.70 3.35
C ASP A 142 14.90 -6.58 1.89
N LEU A 143 15.53 -5.47 1.52
CA LEU A 143 16.07 -5.25 0.17
C LEU A 143 17.16 -6.25 -0.23
N LYS A 144 17.94 -6.77 0.73
CA LYS A 144 18.91 -7.84 0.42
C LYS A 144 18.24 -9.14 -0.01
N ILE A 145 17.05 -9.43 0.50
CA ILE A 145 16.29 -10.64 0.20
C ILE A 145 15.40 -10.40 -1.03
N ASN A 146 14.63 -9.32 -1.00
CA ASN A 146 13.51 -9.08 -1.90
C ASN A 146 13.80 -8.03 -2.99
N GLY A 147 14.92 -7.30 -2.92
CA GLY A 147 15.18 -6.15 -3.78
C GLY A 147 15.24 -6.45 -5.27
N LYS A 148 15.73 -7.64 -5.67
CA LYS A 148 15.70 -8.08 -7.08
C LYS A 148 14.26 -8.28 -7.56
N PHE A 149 13.42 -8.87 -6.72
CA PHE A 149 12.01 -9.09 -7.01
C PHE A 149 11.27 -7.75 -7.08
N TYR A 150 11.48 -6.85 -6.12
CA TYR A 150 10.89 -5.51 -6.15
C TYR A 150 11.28 -4.70 -7.38
N ASN A 151 12.55 -4.77 -7.81
CA ASN A 151 12.97 -4.11 -9.04
C ASN A 151 12.25 -4.70 -10.26
N GLY A 152 12.20 -6.03 -10.39
CA GLY A 152 11.46 -6.68 -11.47
C GLY A 152 9.97 -6.34 -11.46
N PHE A 153 9.36 -6.31 -10.26
CA PHE A 153 7.96 -5.93 -10.08
C PHE A 153 7.72 -4.48 -10.53
N ASN A 154 8.55 -3.53 -10.08
CA ASN A 154 8.47 -2.14 -10.52
C ASN A 154 8.57 -2.00 -12.05
N GLU A 155 9.56 -2.66 -12.68
CA GLU A 155 9.72 -2.65 -14.14
C GLU A 155 8.50 -3.24 -14.86
N TRP A 156 7.89 -4.28 -14.30
CA TRP A 156 6.68 -4.88 -14.85
C TRP A 156 5.47 -3.94 -14.70
N LEU A 157 5.31 -3.27 -13.57
CA LEU A 157 4.28 -2.25 -13.40
C LEU A 157 4.44 -1.14 -14.43
N ASP A 158 5.66 -0.61 -14.59
CA ASP A 158 5.94 0.47 -15.54
C ASP A 158 5.62 0.09 -16.99
N LYS A 159 5.88 -1.17 -17.39
CA LYS A 159 5.53 -1.68 -18.73
C LYS A 159 4.03 -1.84 -18.95
N ASN A 160 3.27 -2.11 -17.89
CA ASN A 160 1.83 -2.40 -17.97
C ASN A 160 0.95 -1.20 -17.61
N ARG A 161 1.51 -0.14 -17.04
CA ARG A 161 0.81 1.10 -16.71
C ARG A 161 0.39 1.83 -17.99
N LYS A 162 -0.87 2.23 -18.07
CA LYS A 162 -1.48 2.88 -19.26
C LYS A 162 -2.06 4.25 -18.95
#